data_AF-A0A561S9K8-F1
#
_entry.id   AF-A0A561S9K8-F1
#
_cell.length_a   1.000
_cell.length_b   1.000
_cell.length_c   1.000
_cell.angle_alpha   90.00
_cell.angle_beta   90.00
_cell.angle_gamma   90.00
#
_symmetry.space_group_name_H-M   'P 1'
#
loop_
_entity.id
_entity.type
_entity.pdbx_description
1 polymer ?
#
loop_
_entity_poly.entity_id
_entity_poly.type
_entity_poly.pdbx_seq_one_letter_code
_entity_poly.pdbx_strand_id
1 'polypeptide(L)'
;MGAAGMGTDRPPQPVRMADERVGLNGAVAAALTRVVGSMPALYVALAVFAGWMALATWGPLHRIDPYPFGFLLFLDNVVQLVLCLAILVGQRVLGMAADERAVQTYESAEAIFERVADLQAHLDRHDRALGRGVSLLETSQHPWIQRHRVQRPPQALDQATGVNGRIAAWLTRRLGSMWAFYAAAVTQLLWIGLAELGVQRFDPYPFAFMSFLSTLAQLIFMIVIMVGQDVLGQAGDRRSEQTLLDAEAILHECRRMKDRMVAQDRLIDTLADYTSAQVTEQLAQAIYRGGLESGDGAGAGTAGRAVLPLRTWAELPTRLRQARRQQARRIGEHLAAIGCLMVPISEPAPPVAFTEQEALLLARLEYEGRAGGVSVVPGQRAGLPRYLVPWEELPDSARAAELVAVRRIPAVLAEIGFQVLRTGGGDGGAQERDFTPEEWATLGRSLLAAGVLVALAEGVADPEELFVLVKLLREAGVSHPRRFIRELAASSTFETGLRSDTRYADYADPALRTIREATGIVARVAPDEVDGFRVFLMEIATAVADANEEGGFFGLGARTRVPNELAAMAAVQAATELGTPQRESPSRAG
;
A
#
# COMPACT_ATOMS: atom_id res chain seq x y z
N MET A 1 8.66 -9.70 35.18
CA MET A 1 8.86 -9.23 33.80
C MET A 1 7.88 -10.00 32.93
N GLY A 2 6.67 -9.46 32.78
CA GLY A 2 5.60 -10.10 32.01
C GLY A 2 5.74 -9.72 30.54
N ALA A 3 5.91 -10.72 29.69
CA ALA A 3 5.98 -10.57 28.25
C ALA A 3 4.56 -10.35 27.70
N ALA A 4 4.31 -9.16 27.14
CA ALA A 4 3.08 -8.84 26.43
C ALA A 4 3.09 -9.52 25.05
N GLY A 5 2.03 -10.28 24.75
CA GLY A 5 1.84 -10.93 23.46
C GLY A 5 1.51 -9.92 22.36
N MET A 6 2.17 -10.05 21.21
CA MET A 6 1.84 -9.36 19.96
C MET A 6 0.56 -9.98 19.39
N GLY A 7 -0.58 -9.32 19.65
CA GLY A 7 -1.80 -9.53 18.89
C GLY A 7 -1.66 -8.91 17.50
N THR A 8 -2.33 -9.53 16.52
CA THR A 8 -2.54 -9.01 15.17
C THR A 8 -2.95 -7.53 15.22
N ASP A 9 -2.04 -6.63 14.84
CA ASP A 9 -2.23 -5.19 14.90
C ASP A 9 -3.08 -4.73 13.69
N ARG A 10 -4.35 -5.16 13.66
CA ARG A 10 -5.37 -4.35 12.98
C ARG A 10 -5.30 -2.99 13.67
N PRO A 11 -5.19 -1.87 12.92
CA PRO A 11 -5.27 -0.56 13.56
C PRO A 11 -6.55 -0.58 14.40
N PRO A 12 -6.47 -0.23 15.70
CA PRO A 12 -7.63 -0.28 16.57
C PRO A 12 -8.76 0.45 15.86
N GLN A 13 -9.90 -0.24 15.69
CA GLN A 13 -11.04 0.39 15.02
C GLN A 13 -11.33 1.70 15.75
N PRO A 14 -11.50 2.82 15.04
CA PRO A 14 -11.73 4.10 15.69
C PRO A 14 -12.97 3.94 16.56
N VAL A 15 -12.84 4.14 17.89
CA VAL A 15 -13.97 3.95 18.80
C VAL A 15 -15.12 4.82 18.34
N ARG A 16 -16.17 4.16 17.83
CA ARG A 16 -17.42 4.82 17.51
C ARG A 16 -18.25 4.82 18.78
N MET A 17 -19.12 5.83 18.92
CA MET A 17 -20.13 5.89 19.98
C MET A 17 -21.01 4.63 20.09
N ALA A 18 -20.99 3.76 19.07
CA ALA A 18 -21.72 2.51 19.00
C ALA A 18 -20.95 1.29 19.56
N ASP A 19 -19.62 1.36 19.64
CA ASP A 19 -18.77 0.22 20.01
C ASP A 19 -18.53 0.13 21.52
N GLU A 20 -18.66 1.25 22.23
CA GLU A 20 -18.69 1.24 23.68
C GLU A 20 -19.98 0.56 24.11
N ARG A 21 -19.88 -0.45 24.98
CA ARG A 21 -21.02 -1.00 25.73
C ARG A 21 -21.50 0.08 26.69
N VAL A 22 -22.11 1.12 26.14
CA VAL A 22 -22.96 2.04 26.87
C VAL A 22 -24.06 1.14 27.42
N GLY A 23 -23.93 0.72 28.69
CA GLY A 23 -24.95 -0.09 29.33
C GLY A 23 -26.30 0.56 29.03
N LEU A 24 -27.34 -0.25 28.74
CA LEU A 24 -28.69 0.16 28.28
C LEU A 24 -29.10 1.59 28.67
N ASN A 25 -28.89 1.92 29.94
CA ASN A 25 -29.03 3.22 30.59
C ASN A 25 -28.38 4.42 29.88
N GLY A 26 -27.08 4.37 29.54
CA GLY A 26 -26.41 5.48 28.86
C GLY A 26 -26.81 5.63 27.40
N ALA A 27 -27.21 4.53 26.73
CA ALA A 27 -27.72 4.57 25.36
C ALA A 27 -29.09 5.25 25.33
N VAL A 28 -29.93 4.97 26.32
CA VAL A 28 -31.20 5.69 26.54
C VAL A 28 -30.95 7.18 26.80
N ALA A 29 -29.98 7.54 27.66
CA ALA A 29 -29.66 8.95 27.90
C ALA A 29 -29.16 9.66 26.64
N ALA A 30 -28.22 9.06 25.89
CA ALA A 30 -27.69 9.63 24.66
C ALA A 30 -28.75 9.75 23.56
N ALA A 31 -29.65 8.76 23.43
CA ALA A 31 -30.78 8.82 22.51
C ALA A 31 -31.77 9.92 22.91
N LEU A 32 -32.10 10.04 24.19
CA LEU A 32 -32.99 11.08 24.70
C LEU A 32 -32.42 12.48 24.42
N THR A 33 -31.13 12.70 24.70
CA THR A 33 -30.44 13.96 24.39
C THR A 33 -30.47 14.26 22.89
N ARG A 34 -30.28 13.26 22.02
CA ARG A 34 -30.31 13.45 20.56
C ARG A 34 -31.71 13.80 20.04
N VAL A 35 -32.74 13.14 20.56
CA VAL A 35 -34.14 13.39 20.17
C VAL A 35 -34.58 14.77 20.65
N VAL A 36 -34.33 15.08 21.93
CA VAL A 36 -34.73 16.34 22.56
C VAL A 36 -33.95 17.54 21.99
N GLY A 37 -32.66 17.37 21.71
CA GLY A 37 -31.80 18.42 21.15
C GLY A 37 -32.02 18.71 19.65
N SER A 38 -33.05 18.13 19.03
CA SER A 38 -33.31 18.27 17.60
C SER A 38 -34.28 19.42 17.29
N MET A 39 -34.10 20.10 16.15
CA MET A 39 -35.01 21.16 15.70
C MET A 39 -36.48 20.69 15.54
N PRO A 40 -36.79 19.47 15.05
CA PRO A 40 -38.15 18.95 15.03
C PRO A 40 -38.79 18.84 16.42
N ALA A 41 -38.05 18.41 17.44
CA ALA A 41 -38.57 18.32 18.79
C ALA A 41 -38.99 19.68 19.35
N LEU A 42 -38.23 20.74 19.04
CA LEU A 42 -38.60 22.12 19.36
C LEU A 42 -39.94 22.52 18.73
N TYR A 43 -40.14 22.25 17.43
CA TYR A 43 -41.39 22.58 16.75
C TYR A 43 -42.58 21.81 17.32
N VAL A 44 -42.40 20.52 17.63
CA VAL A 44 -43.43 19.70 18.29
C VAL A 44 -43.77 20.25 19.67
N ALA A 45 -42.77 20.59 20.48
CA ALA A 45 -43.00 21.18 21.80
C ALA A 45 -43.77 22.50 21.68
N LEU A 46 -43.32 23.43 20.83
CA LEU A 46 -44.00 24.71 20.60
C LEU A 46 -45.44 24.52 20.14
N ALA A 47 -45.70 23.58 19.23
CA ALA A 47 -47.05 23.27 18.77
C ALA A 47 -47.94 22.70 19.88
N VAL A 48 -47.40 21.82 20.73
CA VAL A 48 -48.12 21.25 21.89
C VAL A 48 -48.44 22.32 22.92
N PHE A 49 -47.47 23.16 23.32
CA PHE A 49 -47.68 24.24 24.28
C PHE A 49 -48.67 25.29 23.76
N ALA A 50 -48.51 25.74 22.50
CA ALA A 50 -49.43 26.71 21.89
C ALA A 50 -50.85 26.14 21.73
N GLY A 51 -50.96 24.88 21.32
CA GLY A 51 -52.22 24.16 21.22
C GLY A 51 -52.91 24.04 22.58
N TRP A 52 -52.19 23.60 23.62
CA TRP A 52 -52.73 23.51 24.96
C TRP A 52 -53.18 24.86 25.50
N MET A 53 -52.36 25.91 25.34
CA MET A 53 -52.70 27.26 25.78
C MET A 53 -53.96 27.79 25.09
N ALA A 54 -54.12 27.54 23.78
CA ALA A 54 -55.33 27.91 23.04
C ALA A 54 -56.57 27.15 23.53
N LEU A 55 -56.46 25.82 23.75
CA LEU A 55 -57.57 25.01 24.27
C LEU A 55 -57.92 25.33 25.72
N ALA A 56 -56.95 25.74 26.54
CA ALA A 56 -57.15 26.14 27.93
C ALA A 56 -57.76 27.56 28.04
N THR A 57 -57.48 28.43 27.08
CA THR A 57 -58.00 29.81 27.07
C THR A 57 -59.40 29.91 26.46
N TRP A 58 -59.64 29.24 25.33
CA TRP A 58 -60.90 29.35 24.56
C TRP A 58 -61.65 28.04 24.37
N GLY A 59 -61.06 26.92 24.75
CA GLY A 59 -61.57 25.58 24.49
C GLY A 59 -62.13 24.87 25.73
N PRO A 60 -62.45 23.56 25.59
CA PRO A 60 -63.07 22.76 26.65
C PRO A 60 -62.15 22.53 27.86
N LEU A 61 -60.84 22.77 27.73
CA LEU A 61 -59.86 22.63 28.81
C LEU A 61 -59.86 23.80 29.81
N HIS A 62 -60.64 24.86 29.56
CA HIS A 62 -60.73 26.03 30.45
C HIS A 62 -61.14 25.69 31.90
N ARG A 63 -61.91 24.61 32.09
CA ARG A 63 -62.32 24.13 33.44
C ARG A 63 -61.23 23.35 34.17
N ILE A 64 -60.25 22.81 33.44
CA ILE A 64 -59.21 21.92 33.97
C ILE A 64 -57.95 22.72 34.29
N ASP A 65 -57.58 23.66 33.41
CA ASP A 65 -56.34 24.43 33.53
C ASP A 65 -56.54 25.91 33.17
N PRO A 66 -57.26 26.70 34.00
CA PRO A 66 -57.47 28.11 33.74
C PRO A 66 -56.17 28.92 33.88
N TYR A 67 -56.09 30.07 33.19
CA TYR A 67 -54.98 31.02 33.34
C TYR A 67 -54.77 31.35 34.82
N PRO A 68 -53.56 31.19 35.40
CA PRO A 68 -52.22 31.20 34.77
C PRO A 68 -51.64 29.83 34.32
N PHE A 69 -52.48 28.83 34.05
CA PHE A 69 -52.10 27.48 33.57
C PHE A 69 -51.27 26.69 34.59
N GLY A 70 -51.84 26.44 35.78
CA GLY A 70 -51.16 25.73 36.85
C GLY A 70 -50.69 24.32 36.46
N PHE A 71 -51.45 23.60 35.63
CA PHE A 71 -51.06 22.27 35.14
C PHE A 71 -49.89 22.34 34.16
N LEU A 72 -49.93 23.27 33.20
CA LEU A 72 -48.83 23.47 32.27
C LEU A 72 -47.54 23.88 32.98
N LEU A 73 -47.62 24.82 33.94
CA LEU A 73 -46.45 25.26 34.73
C LEU A 73 -45.84 24.11 35.51
N PHE A 74 -46.69 23.26 36.10
CA PHE A 74 -46.26 22.05 36.79
C PHE A 74 -45.60 21.04 35.82
N LEU A 75 -46.24 20.76 34.68
CA LEU A 75 -45.75 19.80 33.69
C LEU A 75 -44.41 20.25 33.09
N ASP A 76 -44.30 21.53 32.74
CA ASP A 76 -43.08 22.17 32.26
C ASP A 76 -41.95 21.99 33.27
N ASN A 77 -42.22 22.31 34.54
CA ASN A 77 -41.24 22.19 35.61
C ASN A 77 -40.74 20.74 35.81
N VAL A 78 -41.65 19.77 35.81
CA VAL A 78 -41.32 18.34 35.92
C VAL A 78 -40.48 17.89 34.74
N VAL A 79 -40.95 18.16 33.51
CA VAL A 79 -40.27 17.76 32.27
C VAL A 79 -38.89 18.42 32.18
N GLN A 80 -38.77 19.71 32.50
CA GLN A 80 -37.52 20.45 32.45
C GLN A 80 -36.47 19.89 33.42
N LEU A 81 -36.86 19.53 34.65
CA LEU A 81 -35.92 18.94 35.61
C LEU A 81 -35.36 17.59 35.09
N VAL A 82 -36.24 16.75 34.56
CA VAL A 82 -35.89 15.45 33.97
C VAL A 82 -34.98 15.66 32.75
N LEU A 83 -35.27 16.65 31.91
CA LEU A 83 -34.46 17.02 30.75
C LEU A 83 -33.06 17.49 31.16
N CYS A 84 -32.94 18.36 32.16
CA CYS A 84 -31.67 18.86 32.66
C CYS A 84 -30.77 17.71 33.14
N LEU A 85 -31.34 16.77 33.90
CA LEU A 85 -30.62 15.57 34.35
C LEU A 85 -30.23 14.66 33.18
N ALA A 86 -31.13 14.47 32.21
CA ALA A 86 -30.82 13.68 31.01
C ALA A 86 -29.68 14.31 30.19
N ILE A 87 -29.66 15.64 30.04
CA ILE A 87 -28.58 16.38 29.39
C ILE A 87 -27.27 16.19 30.15
N LEU A 88 -27.27 16.33 31.47
CA LEU A 88 -26.07 16.18 32.31
C LEU A 88 -25.48 14.76 32.22
N VAL A 89 -26.34 13.73 32.21
CA VAL A 89 -25.93 12.35 31.96
C VAL A 89 -25.37 12.19 30.54
N GLY A 90 -26.06 12.73 29.54
CA GLY A 90 -25.64 12.68 28.14
C GLY A 90 -24.26 13.32 27.93
N GLN A 91 -24.02 14.49 28.51
CA GLN A 91 -22.72 15.18 28.48
C GLN A 91 -21.61 14.35 29.12
N ARG A 92 -21.89 13.67 30.23
CA ARG A 92 -20.91 12.79 30.87
C ARG A 92 -20.56 11.59 30.00
N VAL A 93 -21.56 10.94 29.41
CA VAL A 93 -21.34 9.80 28.48
C VAL A 93 -20.52 10.25 27.27
N LEU A 94 -20.88 11.39 26.67
CA LEU A 94 -20.14 11.98 25.56
C LEU A 94 -18.70 12.36 25.95
N GLY A 95 -18.49 12.89 27.15
CA GLY A 95 -17.18 13.23 27.69
C GLY A 95 -16.27 12.02 27.87
N MET A 96 -16.79 10.93 28.47
CA MET A 96 -16.04 9.68 28.65
C MET A 96 -15.62 9.07 27.31
N ALA A 97 -16.54 8.97 26.35
CA ALA A 97 -16.24 8.48 25.01
C ALA A 97 -15.27 9.40 24.24
N ALA A 98 -15.27 10.70 24.51
CA ALA A 98 -14.30 11.63 23.94
C ALA A 98 -12.90 11.47 24.57
N ASP A 99 -12.84 11.20 25.88
CA ASP A 99 -11.60 10.96 26.60
C ASP A 99 -10.95 9.63 26.18
N GLU A 100 -11.73 8.56 25.99
CA GLU A 100 -11.22 7.28 25.46
C GLU A 100 -10.65 7.44 24.05
N ARG A 101 -11.38 8.12 23.15
CA ARG A 101 -10.88 8.46 21.81
C ARG A 101 -9.59 9.28 21.86
N ALA A 102 -9.44 10.18 22.82
CA ALA A 102 -8.21 10.96 22.98
C ALA A 102 -7.01 10.07 23.31
N VAL A 103 -7.19 9.07 24.16
CA VAL A 103 -6.16 8.06 24.48
C VAL A 103 -5.81 7.26 23.24
N GLN A 104 -6.81 6.80 22.47
CA GLN A 104 -6.54 6.04 21.25
C GLN A 104 -5.79 6.85 20.19
N THR A 105 -6.15 8.13 20.00
CA THR A 105 -5.44 9.02 19.07
C THR A 105 -3.99 9.21 19.52
N TYR A 106 -3.76 9.36 20.82
CA TYR A 106 -2.41 9.47 21.39
C TYR A 106 -1.57 8.21 21.13
N GLU A 107 -2.12 7.03 21.44
CA GLU A 107 -1.44 5.74 21.21
C GLU A 107 -1.16 5.51 19.71
N SER A 108 -2.10 5.89 18.84
CA SER A 108 -1.92 5.82 17.39
C SER A 108 -0.80 6.74 16.90
N ALA A 109 -0.72 7.97 17.43
CA ALA A 109 0.35 8.90 17.10
C ALA A 109 1.72 8.37 17.58
N GLU A 110 1.78 7.79 18.78
CA GLU A 110 2.99 7.15 19.30
C GLU A 110 3.45 5.99 18.41
N ALA A 111 2.55 5.10 18.00
CA ALA A 111 2.85 4.02 17.08
C ALA A 111 3.38 4.53 15.72
N ILE A 112 2.82 5.63 15.20
CA ILE A 112 3.34 6.28 13.98
C ILE A 112 4.76 6.79 14.21
N PHE A 113 5.03 7.46 15.34
CA PHE A 113 6.37 7.96 15.64
C PHE A 113 7.40 6.85 15.79
N GLU A 114 7.03 5.71 16.38
CA GLU A 114 7.91 4.53 16.46
C GLU A 114 8.24 3.97 15.08
N ARG A 115 7.23 3.82 14.21
CA ARG A 115 7.44 3.36 12.82
C ARG A 115 8.33 4.33 12.02
N VAL A 116 8.12 5.63 12.18
CA VAL A 116 8.97 6.67 11.54
C VAL A 116 10.41 6.57 12.06
N ALA A 117 10.60 6.36 13.35
CA ALA A 117 11.93 6.20 13.93
C ALA A 117 12.65 4.94 13.40
N ASP A 118 11.95 3.82 13.24
CA ASP A 118 12.53 2.60 12.68
C ASP A 118 12.92 2.77 11.20
N LEU A 119 12.06 3.40 10.40
CA LEU A 119 12.37 3.74 9.00
C LEU A 119 13.62 4.64 8.91
N GLN A 120 13.73 5.64 9.78
CA GLN A 120 14.92 6.49 9.83
C GLN A 120 16.18 5.73 10.25
N ALA A 121 16.09 4.85 11.25
CA ALA A 121 17.21 4.00 11.65
C ALA A 121 17.64 3.05 10.52
N HIS A 122 16.69 2.56 9.72
CA HIS A 122 16.97 1.79 8.53
C HIS A 122 17.71 2.62 7.47
N LEU A 123 17.24 3.84 7.16
CA LEU A 123 17.94 4.74 6.25
C LEU A 123 19.34 5.13 6.75
N ASP A 124 19.51 5.35 8.05
CA ASP A 124 20.82 5.64 8.67
C ASP A 124 21.80 4.46 8.54
N ARG A 125 21.30 3.21 8.44
CA ARG A 125 22.14 2.04 8.13
C ARG A 125 22.61 2.09 6.67
N HIS A 126 21.73 2.44 5.73
CA HIS A 126 22.08 2.59 4.31
C HIS A 126 23.06 3.73 4.08
N ASP A 127 22.85 4.88 4.71
CA ASP A 127 23.76 6.03 4.62
C ASP A 127 25.17 5.67 5.10
N ARG A 128 25.28 4.87 6.17
CA ARG A 128 26.57 4.38 6.66
C ARG A 128 27.24 3.41 5.69
N ALA A 129 26.47 2.56 5.00
CA ALA A 129 26.99 1.62 4.01
C ALA A 129 27.46 2.33 2.72
N LEU A 130 26.75 3.38 2.28
CA LEU A 130 27.09 4.18 1.10
C LEU A 130 28.28 5.13 1.32
N GLY A 131 28.75 5.28 2.56
CA GLY A 131 29.97 6.01 2.92
C GLY A 131 29.70 7.42 3.45
N ARG A 132 30.61 7.90 4.31
CA ARG A 132 30.55 9.10 5.18
C ARG A 132 30.11 10.44 4.55
N GLY A 133 29.89 10.53 3.23
CA GLY A 133 29.51 11.76 2.53
C GLY A 133 28.14 12.33 2.88
N VAL A 134 27.19 11.51 3.37
CA VAL A 134 25.84 11.95 3.78
C VAL A 134 25.79 12.44 5.23
N SER A 135 26.87 12.24 6.00
CA SER A 135 26.96 12.61 7.42
C SER A 135 26.88 14.12 7.72
N LEU A 136 26.77 14.98 6.70
CA LEU A 136 26.76 16.44 6.84
C LEU A 136 25.37 17.05 7.10
N LEU A 137 24.29 16.27 7.03
CA LEU A 137 22.96 16.72 7.47
C LEU A 137 22.73 16.26 8.90
N GLU A 138 23.38 16.96 9.84
CA GLU A 138 23.07 16.89 11.26
C GLU A 138 21.68 17.53 11.47
N THR A 139 20.64 16.76 11.17
CA THR A 139 19.25 17.19 11.33
C THR A 139 18.72 16.54 12.59
N SER A 140 18.51 17.38 13.61
CA SER A 140 17.88 16.98 14.87
C SER A 140 16.41 16.63 14.67
N GLN A 141 15.91 15.67 15.44
CA GLN A 141 14.49 15.29 15.46
C GLN A 141 13.61 16.49 15.83
N HIS A 142 12.36 16.51 15.35
CA HIS A 142 11.43 17.57 15.70
C HIS A 142 11.23 17.64 17.24
N PRO A 143 11.32 18.83 17.88
CA PRO A 143 11.29 18.98 19.33
C PRO A 143 9.95 18.52 19.96
N TRP A 144 8.88 18.49 19.16
CA TRP A 144 7.59 17.98 19.60
C TRP A 144 7.62 16.48 19.93
N ILE A 145 8.37 15.65 19.21
CA ILE A 145 8.37 14.19 19.40
C ILE A 145 8.86 13.82 20.81
N GLN A 146 9.86 14.56 21.31
CA GLN A 146 10.36 14.39 22.68
C GLN A 146 9.36 14.90 23.72
N ARG A 147 8.64 16.00 23.44
CA ARG A 147 7.60 16.55 24.32
C ARG A 147 6.35 15.65 24.36
N HIS A 148 5.97 15.06 23.24
CA HIS A 148 4.81 14.17 23.10
C HIS A 148 4.95 12.92 23.98
N ARG A 149 6.15 12.32 24.03
CA ARG A 149 6.45 11.18 24.92
C ARG A 149 6.31 11.48 26.42
N VAL A 150 6.36 12.76 26.81
CA VAL A 150 6.28 13.19 28.21
C VAL A 150 4.88 13.68 28.57
N GLN A 151 4.11 14.18 27.59
CA GLN A 151 2.76 14.69 27.80
C GLN A 151 1.72 13.56 27.75
N ARG A 152 0.81 13.54 28.72
CA ARG A 152 -0.31 12.61 28.75
C ARG A 152 -1.44 13.07 27.81
N PRO A 153 -2.28 12.14 27.31
CA PRO A 153 -3.44 12.51 26.51
C PRO A 153 -4.37 13.46 27.30
N PRO A 154 -4.80 14.60 26.72
CA PRO A 154 -5.62 15.59 27.38
C PRO A 154 -7.03 15.05 27.58
N GLN A 155 -7.34 14.80 28.84
CA GLN A 155 -8.64 14.33 29.30
C GLN A 155 -9.40 15.44 30.03
N ALA A 156 -10.73 15.37 30.04
CA ALA A 156 -11.56 16.36 30.73
C ALA A 156 -11.28 16.44 32.24
N LEU A 157 -10.91 15.32 32.87
CA LEU A 157 -10.58 15.26 34.30
C LEU A 157 -9.31 16.06 34.65
N ASP A 158 -8.33 16.08 33.77
CA ASP A 158 -7.05 16.77 33.98
C ASP A 158 -7.20 18.30 33.83
N GLN A 159 -8.26 18.75 33.17
CA GLN A 159 -8.54 20.18 32.96
C GLN A 159 -9.26 20.84 34.13
N ALA A 160 -9.76 20.06 35.08
CA ALA A 160 -10.34 20.55 36.33
C ALA A 160 -9.26 21.03 37.33
N THR A 161 -8.35 21.90 36.89
CA THR A 161 -7.14 22.28 37.65
C THR A 161 -7.40 23.26 38.80
N GLY A 162 -8.54 23.96 38.82
CA GLY A 162 -8.96 24.87 39.89
C GLY A 162 -9.91 24.26 40.93
N VAL A 163 -10.03 24.89 42.10
CA VAL A 163 -10.99 24.48 43.16
C VAL A 163 -12.42 24.42 42.60
N ASN A 164 -12.82 25.42 41.81
CA ASN A 164 -14.12 25.47 41.17
C ASN A 164 -14.30 24.36 40.11
N GLY A 165 -13.26 24.06 39.33
CA GLY A 165 -13.29 22.98 38.35
C GLY A 165 -13.41 21.60 39.00
N ARG A 166 -12.74 21.37 40.13
CA ARG A 166 -12.86 20.11 40.89
C ARG A 166 -14.24 19.94 41.51
N ILE A 167 -14.80 21.01 42.07
CA ILE A 167 -16.17 21.00 42.60
C ILE A 167 -17.16 20.70 41.47
N ALA A 168 -17.00 21.36 40.32
CA ALA A 168 -17.85 21.11 39.16
C ALA A 168 -17.72 19.68 38.64
N ALA A 169 -16.50 19.16 38.47
CA ALA A 169 -16.28 17.77 38.05
C ALA A 169 -16.88 16.77 39.05
N TRP A 170 -16.74 17.01 40.35
CA TRP A 170 -17.34 16.19 41.40
C TRP A 170 -18.88 16.21 41.33
N LEU A 171 -19.45 17.41 41.18
CA LEU A 171 -20.89 17.59 41.18
C LEU A 171 -21.52 17.05 39.90
N THR A 172 -20.91 17.27 38.74
CA THR A 172 -21.28 16.65 37.46
C THR A 172 -21.20 15.13 37.52
N ARG A 173 -20.20 14.57 38.23
CA ARG A 173 -20.10 13.10 38.39
C ARG A 173 -21.19 12.53 39.29
N ARG A 174 -21.58 13.23 40.35
CA ARG A 174 -22.64 12.82 41.28
C ARG A 174 -24.03 12.99 40.69
N LEU A 175 -24.31 14.18 40.13
CA LEU A 175 -25.60 14.56 39.57
C LEU A 175 -25.82 13.98 38.17
N GLY A 176 -24.77 13.81 37.37
CA GLY A 176 -24.81 13.13 36.07
C GLY A 176 -24.74 11.60 36.17
N SER A 177 -25.27 11.03 37.26
CA SER A 177 -25.41 9.59 37.40
C SER A 177 -26.84 9.16 37.03
N MET A 178 -26.99 7.99 36.39
CA MET A 178 -28.31 7.46 36.05
C MET A 178 -29.19 7.28 37.30
N TRP A 179 -28.58 6.97 38.45
CA TRP A 179 -29.28 6.91 39.73
C TRP A 179 -29.87 8.25 40.16
N ALA A 180 -29.18 9.37 39.92
CA ALA A 180 -29.72 10.70 40.22
C ALA A 180 -30.92 11.04 39.32
N PHE A 181 -30.86 10.67 38.03
CA PHE A 181 -31.98 10.78 37.10
C PHE A 181 -33.20 9.97 37.58
N TYR A 182 -33.01 8.67 37.88
CA TYR A 182 -34.11 7.83 38.37
C TYR A 182 -34.62 8.30 39.73
N ALA A 183 -33.74 8.71 40.65
CA ALA A 183 -34.13 9.22 41.95
C ALA A 183 -35.00 10.48 41.83
N ALA A 184 -34.65 11.42 40.95
CA ALA A 184 -35.46 12.62 40.71
C ALA A 184 -36.83 12.27 40.12
N ALA A 185 -36.86 11.44 39.07
CA ALA A 185 -38.11 11.02 38.42
C ALA A 185 -39.03 10.25 39.38
N VAL A 186 -38.48 9.28 40.12
CA VAL A 186 -39.24 8.49 41.12
C VAL A 186 -39.71 9.38 42.26
N THR A 187 -38.90 10.31 42.75
CA THR A 187 -39.30 11.24 43.82
C THR A 187 -40.45 12.13 43.37
N GLN A 188 -40.43 12.64 42.14
CA GLN A 188 -41.54 13.42 41.57
C GLN A 188 -42.82 12.59 41.44
N LEU A 189 -42.74 11.39 40.85
CA LEU A 189 -43.89 10.49 40.71
C LEU A 189 -44.46 10.06 42.08
N LEU A 190 -43.59 9.82 43.04
CA LEU A 190 -43.95 9.46 44.41
C LEU A 190 -44.67 10.63 45.10
N TRP A 191 -44.17 11.87 44.93
CA TRP A 191 -44.80 13.07 45.49
C TRP A 191 -46.22 13.26 44.93
N ILE A 192 -46.39 13.10 43.62
CA ILE A 192 -47.70 13.17 42.95
C ILE A 192 -48.63 12.07 43.48
N GLY A 193 -48.14 10.83 43.56
CA GLY A 193 -48.91 9.68 44.04
C GLY A 193 -49.35 9.82 45.50
N LEU A 194 -48.48 10.29 46.39
CA LEU A 194 -48.83 10.48 47.81
C LEU A 194 -49.85 11.59 48.03
N ALA A 195 -49.81 12.64 47.21
CA ALA A 195 -50.77 13.72 47.27
C ALA A 195 -52.15 13.29 46.73
N GLU A 196 -52.20 12.54 45.63
CA GLU A 196 -53.45 12.02 45.06
C GLU A 196 -54.12 10.97 45.96
N LEU A 197 -53.33 10.13 46.63
CA LEU A 197 -53.81 9.16 47.62
C LEU A 197 -54.25 9.81 48.94
N GLY A 198 -54.17 11.13 49.07
CA GLY A 198 -54.63 11.89 50.23
C GLY A 198 -53.81 11.68 51.50
N VAL A 199 -52.64 11.03 51.40
CA VAL A 199 -51.73 10.76 52.52
C VAL A 199 -51.00 12.04 52.95
N GLN A 200 -50.70 12.93 52.00
CA GLN A 200 -49.97 14.17 52.23
C GLN A 200 -50.86 15.40 51.96
N ARG A 201 -51.18 16.16 53.02
CA ARG A 201 -52.00 17.39 52.95
C ARG A 201 -51.21 18.69 52.81
N PHE A 202 -49.87 18.61 52.83
CA PHE A 202 -48.98 19.75 52.91
C PHE A 202 -48.80 20.51 51.59
N ASP A 203 -48.93 19.83 50.44
CA ASP A 203 -48.74 20.43 49.11
C ASP A 203 -49.88 20.00 48.16
N PRO A 204 -51.05 20.67 48.21
CA PRO A 204 -52.18 20.36 47.34
C PRO A 204 -51.87 20.66 45.87
N TYR A 205 -52.54 19.95 44.96
CA TYR A 205 -52.55 20.29 43.53
C TYR A 205 -52.87 21.79 43.36
N PRO A 206 -52.03 22.60 42.66
CA PRO A 206 -51.05 22.24 41.63
C PRO A 206 -49.57 22.10 42.10
N PHE A 207 -49.31 21.69 43.34
CA PHE A 207 -47.97 21.35 43.85
C PHE A 207 -46.96 22.51 43.83
N ALA A 208 -47.32 23.64 44.45
CA ALA A 208 -46.50 24.85 44.46
C ALA A 208 -45.14 24.63 45.15
N PHE A 209 -45.10 23.83 46.23
CA PHE A 209 -43.86 23.57 46.97
C PHE A 209 -42.91 22.66 46.20
N MET A 210 -43.43 21.60 45.58
CA MET A 210 -42.64 20.73 44.69
C MET A 210 -42.09 21.52 43.49
N SER A 211 -42.91 22.36 42.86
CA SER A 211 -42.51 23.20 41.73
C SER A 211 -41.40 24.18 42.13
N PHE A 212 -41.50 24.79 43.32
CA PHE A 212 -40.45 25.66 43.88
C PHE A 212 -39.13 24.92 44.13
N LEU A 213 -39.18 23.74 44.74
CA LEU A 213 -37.97 22.94 44.99
C LEU A 213 -37.30 22.53 43.68
N SER A 214 -38.10 22.20 42.67
CA SER A 214 -37.62 21.81 41.36
C SER A 214 -37.04 23.00 40.58
N THR A 215 -37.63 24.19 40.59
CA THR A 215 -37.01 25.38 39.97
C THR A 215 -35.68 25.74 40.64
N LEU A 216 -35.57 25.59 41.96
CA LEU A 216 -34.31 25.79 42.68
C LEU A 216 -33.24 24.77 42.22
N ALA A 217 -33.63 23.50 42.07
CA ALA A 217 -32.74 22.45 41.58
C ALA A 217 -32.32 22.70 40.13
N GLN A 218 -33.22 23.17 39.26
CA GLN A 218 -32.93 23.53 37.87
C GLN A 218 -31.88 24.65 37.77
N LEU A 219 -31.98 25.69 38.62
CA LEU A 219 -30.99 26.76 38.66
C LEU A 219 -29.59 26.22 38.97
N ILE A 220 -29.50 25.30 39.94
CA ILE A 220 -28.24 24.62 40.27
C ILE A 220 -27.77 23.80 39.07
N PHE A 221 -28.63 22.99 38.46
CA PHE A 221 -28.26 22.18 37.29
C PHE A 221 -27.76 23.03 36.12
N MET A 222 -28.35 24.19 35.86
CA MET A 222 -27.91 25.09 34.79
C MET A 222 -26.46 25.56 35.00
N ILE A 223 -26.10 25.97 36.22
CA ILE A 223 -24.72 26.37 36.56
C ILE A 223 -23.76 25.20 36.32
N VAL A 224 -24.16 23.99 36.72
CA VAL A 224 -23.34 22.79 36.66
C VAL A 224 -23.12 22.33 35.22
N ILE A 225 -24.18 22.39 34.40
CA ILE A 225 -24.12 22.11 32.97
C ILE A 225 -23.19 23.12 32.29
N MET A 226 -23.32 24.42 32.60
CA MET A 226 -22.47 25.46 32.00
C MET A 226 -20.98 25.24 32.32
N VAL A 227 -20.63 24.98 33.59
CA VAL A 227 -19.23 24.69 33.95
C VAL A 227 -18.77 23.36 33.36
N GLY A 228 -19.65 22.34 33.29
CA GLY A 228 -19.36 21.08 32.63
C GLY A 228 -19.01 21.25 31.14
N GLN A 229 -19.74 22.12 30.44
CA GLN A 229 -19.48 22.45 29.03
C GLN A 229 -18.16 23.20 28.83
N ASP A 230 -17.83 24.16 29.71
CA ASP A 230 -16.55 24.88 29.64
C ASP A 230 -15.35 23.93 29.83
N VAL A 231 -15.42 23.03 30.82
CA VAL A 231 -14.37 22.03 31.07
C VAL A 231 -14.22 21.06 29.89
N LEU A 232 -15.34 20.58 29.32
CA LEU A 232 -15.32 19.74 28.13
C LEU A 232 -14.78 20.50 26.90
N GLY A 233 -15.07 21.79 26.78
CA GLY A 233 -14.56 22.68 25.74
C GLY A 233 -13.04 22.83 25.81
N GLN A 234 -12.50 23.15 26.98
CA GLN A 234 -11.05 23.27 27.19
C GLN A 234 -10.29 21.96 26.92
N ALA A 235 -10.90 20.81 27.25
CA ALA A 235 -10.35 19.51 26.88
C ALA A 235 -10.37 19.29 25.37
N GLY A 236 -11.45 19.70 24.68
CA GLY A 236 -11.56 19.68 23.23
C GLY A 236 -10.49 20.53 22.53
N ASP A 237 -10.27 21.76 23.02
CA ASP A 237 -9.29 22.68 22.46
C ASP A 237 -7.87 22.12 22.58
N ARG A 238 -7.47 21.63 23.76
CA ARG A 238 -6.14 21.00 23.94
C ARG A 238 -5.95 19.74 23.10
N ARG A 239 -6.99 18.92 22.95
CA ARG A 239 -6.95 17.76 22.03
C ARG A 239 -6.69 18.20 20.59
N SER A 240 -7.31 19.30 20.17
CA SER A 240 -7.17 19.83 18.82
C SER A 240 -5.78 20.41 18.59
N GLU A 241 -5.24 21.15 19.56
CA GLU A 241 -3.86 21.65 19.56
C GLU A 241 -2.84 20.50 19.48
N GLN A 242 -3.02 19.46 20.30
CA GLN A 242 -2.13 18.30 20.27
C GLN A 242 -2.15 17.59 18.92
N THR A 243 -3.35 17.33 18.39
CA THR A 243 -3.52 16.67 17.09
C THR A 243 -2.85 17.47 15.96
N LEU A 244 -2.92 18.80 16.01
CA LEU A 244 -2.24 19.68 15.07
C LEU A 244 -0.71 19.56 15.18
N LEU A 245 -0.17 19.59 16.40
CA LEU A 245 1.26 19.46 16.63
C LEU A 245 1.80 18.06 16.24
N ASP A 246 1.01 17.00 16.44
CA ASP A 246 1.33 15.64 15.99
C ASP A 246 1.44 15.59 14.46
N ALA A 247 0.46 16.16 13.76
CA ALA A 247 0.48 16.24 12.30
C ALA A 247 1.67 17.04 11.77
N GLU A 248 2.00 18.18 12.38
CA GLU A 248 3.18 18.98 12.02
C GLU A 248 4.48 18.19 12.20
N ALA A 249 4.62 17.45 13.30
CA ALA A 249 5.80 16.64 13.56
C ALA A 249 5.94 15.49 12.55
N ILE A 250 4.86 14.76 12.26
CA ILE A 250 4.86 13.70 11.24
C ILE A 250 5.27 14.27 9.88
N LEU A 251 4.67 15.40 9.47
CA LEU A 251 4.98 16.04 8.20
C LEU A 251 6.45 16.49 8.13
N HIS A 252 6.99 17.01 9.24
CA HIS A 252 8.40 17.40 9.33
C HIS A 252 9.33 16.21 9.13
N GLU A 253 9.08 15.09 9.81
CA GLU A 253 9.91 13.88 9.67
C GLU A 253 9.77 13.24 8.27
N CYS A 254 8.59 13.29 7.65
CA CYS A 254 8.40 12.86 6.27
C CYS A 254 9.21 13.71 5.28
N ARG A 255 9.23 15.04 5.44
CA ARG A 255 10.05 15.93 4.61
C ARG A 255 11.54 15.62 4.76
N ARG A 256 11.99 15.42 6.00
CA ARG A 256 13.37 15.04 6.31
C ARG A 256 13.77 13.73 5.64
N MET A 257 12.90 12.71 5.69
CA MET A 257 13.13 11.44 5.01
C MET A 257 13.23 11.61 3.49
N LYS A 258 12.32 12.38 2.89
CA LYS A 258 12.36 12.69 1.45
C LYS A 258 13.67 13.38 1.04
N ASP A 259 14.14 14.35 1.82
CA ASP A 259 15.37 15.07 1.51
C ASP A 259 16.61 14.16 1.56
N ARG A 260 16.65 13.19 2.47
CA ARG A 260 17.68 12.15 2.50
C ARG A 260 17.64 11.22 1.29
N MET A 261 16.47 10.73 0.90
CA MET A 261 16.34 9.86 -0.28
C MET A 261 16.79 10.57 -1.55
N VAL A 262 16.42 11.85 -1.73
CA VAL A 262 16.88 12.65 -2.87
C VAL A 262 18.40 12.82 -2.87
N ALA A 263 19.04 12.92 -1.70
CA ALA A 263 20.50 12.97 -1.60
C ALA A 263 21.15 11.62 -1.94
N GLN A 264 20.55 10.51 -1.50
CA GLN A 264 21.00 9.14 -1.83
C GLN A 264 20.91 8.87 -3.33
N ASP A 265 19.79 9.22 -3.98
CA ASP A 265 19.60 9.02 -5.42
C ASP A 265 20.71 9.70 -6.23
N ARG A 266 21.09 10.93 -5.87
CA ARG A 266 22.20 11.64 -6.53
C ARG A 266 23.54 10.95 -6.36
N LEU A 267 23.80 10.34 -5.21
CA LEU A 267 25.02 9.57 -4.98
C LEU A 267 25.02 8.28 -5.78
N ILE A 268 23.88 7.59 -5.85
CA ILE A 268 23.70 6.38 -6.66
C ILE A 268 23.94 6.70 -8.13
N ASP A 269 23.35 7.79 -8.65
CA ASP A 269 23.57 8.26 -10.02
C ASP A 269 25.06 8.51 -10.28
N THR A 270 25.74 9.22 -9.37
CA THR A 270 27.18 9.51 -9.49
C THR A 270 28.04 8.24 -9.45
N LEU A 271 27.72 7.29 -8.58
CA LEU A 271 28.41 6.00 -8.47
C LEU A 271 28.16 5.12 -9.70
N ALA A 272 26.95 5.13 -10.25
CA ALA A 272 26.59 4.43 -11.48
C ALA A 272 27.36 4.99 -12.67
N ASP A 273 27.42 6.32 -12.81
CA ASP A 273 28.20 7.00 -13.85
C ASP A 273 29.70 6.69 -13.72
N TYR A 274 30.25 6.75 -12.51
CA TYR A 274 31.65 6.42 -12.24
C TYR A 274 31.96 4.96 -12.61
N THR A 275 31.11 4.02 -12.17
CA THR A 275 31.29 2.60 -12.43
C THR A 275 31.19 2.31 -13.93
N SER A 276 30.20 2.87 -14.64
CA SER A 276 30.07 2.72 -16.09
C SER A 276 31.28 3.27 -16.85
N ALA A 277 31.78 4.44 -16.45
CA ALA A 277 32.98 5.03 -17.04
C ALA A 277 34.22 4.15 -16.79
N GLN A 278 34.38 3.64 -15.58
CA GLN A 278 35.50 2.78 -15.19
C GLN A 278 35.47 1.42 -15.92
N VAL A 279 34.30 0.80 -16.02
CA VAL A 279 34.10 -0.45 -16.77
C VAL A 279 34.39 -0.24 -18.26
N THR A 280 33.91 0.87 -18.84
CA THR A 280 34.23 1.24 -20.22
C THR A 280 35.73 1.39 -20.43
N GLU A 281 36.44 2.03 -19.49
CA GLU A 281 37.88 2.23 -19.56
C GLU A 281 38.64 0.90 -19.49
N GLN A 282 38.29 0.02 -18.55
CA GLN A 282 38.93 -1.29 -18.41
C GLN A 282 38.68 -2.19 -19.63
N LEU A 283 37.45 -2.18 -20.17
CA LEU A 283 37.10 -2.90 -21.39
C LEU A 283 37.91 -2.38 -22.59
N ALA A 284 38.03 -1.07 -22.73
CA ALA A 284 38.82 -0.46 -23.81
C ALA A 284 40.32 -0.85 -23.73
N GLN A 285 40.87 -0.96 -22.53
CA GLN A 285 42.24 -1.41 -22.29
C GLN A 285 42.46 -2.88 -22.66
N ALA A 286 41.53 -3.76 -22.28
CA ALA A 286 41.64 -5.19 -22.57
C ALA A 286 41.50 -5.49 -24.07
N ILE A 287 40.58 -4.82 -24.76
CA ILE A 287 40.45 -4.91 -26.23
C ILE A 287 41.75 -4.46 -26.91
N TYR A 288 42.37 -3.39 -26.41
CA TYR A 288 43.65 -2.93 -26.94
C TYR A 288 44.75 -3.97 -26.74
N ARG A 289 44.85 -4.57 -25.56
CA ARG A 289 45.84 -5.61 -25.25
C ARG A 289 45.66 -6.85 -26.12
N GLY A 290 44.45 -7.41 -26.20
CA GLY A 290 44.16 -8.58 -27.04
C GLY A 290 44.36 -8.33 -28.54
N GLY A 291 44.20 -7.08 -28.98
CA GLY A 291 44.52 -6.66 -30.35
C GLY A 291 46.03 -6.68 -30.66
N LEU A 292 46.89 -6.39 -29.68
CA LEU A 292 48.35 -6.49 -29.84
C LEU A 292 48.80 -7.95 -29.94
N GLU A 293 48.22 -8.84 -29.12
CA GLU A 293 48.54 -10.27 -29.11
C GLU A 293 48.07 -11.00 -30.38
N SER A 294 47.00 -10.50 -31.01
CA SER A 294 46.47 -11.03 -32.27
C SER A 294 47.19 -10.46 -33.51
N GLY A 295 47.96 -9.39 -33.34
CA GLY A 295 48.45 -8.51 -34.39
C GLY A 295 49.78 -8.87 -35.05
N ASP A 296 50.44 -9.98 -34.68
CA ASP A 296 51.80 -10.29 -35.17
C ASP A 296 51.94 -11.64 -35.91
N GLY A 297 50.89 -12.07 -36.64
CA GLY A 297 50.92 -13.32 -37.40
C GLY A 297 50.44 -13.28 -38.86
N ALA A 298 49.73 -12.25 -39.31
CA ALA A 298 49.01 -12.29 -40.59
C ALA A 298 49.23 -11.07 -41.52
N GLY A 299 50.41 -10.45 -41.43
CA GLY A 299 50.72 -9.23 -42.21
C GLY A 299 52.19 -8.97 -42.52
N ALA A 300 53.10 -9.95 -42.36
CA ALA A 300 54.46 -9.84 -42.88
C ALA A 300 54.46 -10.12 -44.40
N GLY A 301 53.97 -9.18 -45.19
CA GLY A 301 53.84 -9.39 -46.62
C GLY A 301 53.22 -8.26 -47.42
N THR A 302 53.48 -6.99 -47.11
CA THR A 302 53.56 -5.92 -48.15
C THR A 302 54.19 -4.66 -47.58
N ALA A 303 55.08 -4.08 -48.37
CA ALA A 303 56.04 -3.05 -48.00
C ALA A 303 55.44 -1.78 -47.36
N GLY A 304 56.14 -1.24 -46.35
CA GLY A 304 56.27 0.21 -46.19
C GLY A 304 55.39 0.92 -45.15
N ARG A 305 54.92 0.27 -44.08
CA ARG A 305 54.33 1.00 -42.95
C ARG A 305 55.01 0.62 -41.65
N ALA A 306 55.69 1.59 -41.05
CA ALA A 306 56.44 1.48 -39.82
C ALA A 306 55.68 0.66 -38.78
N VAL A 307 56.29 -0.44 -38.34
CA VAL A 307 55.92 -1.14 -37.11
C VAL A 307 56.04 -0.11 -35.99
N LEU A 308 54.91 0.52 -35.65
CA LEU A 308 54.86 1.41 -34.50
C LEU A 308 55.20 0.54 -33.28
N PRO A 309 56.13 0.97 -32.42
CA PRO A 309 56.45 0.21 -31.21
C PRO A 309 55.18 -0.03 -30.41
N LEU A 310 55.09 -1.19 -29.76
CA LEU A 310 54.02 -1.56 -28.83
C LEU A 310 53.91 -0.49 -27.73
N ARG A 311 53.11 0.56 -27.97
CA ARG A 311 52.92 1.65 -27.01
C ARG A 311 52.01 1.17 -25.88
N THR A 312 52.34 1.55 -24.66
CA THR A 312 51.47 1.26 -23.51
C THR A 312 50.19 2.11 -23.60
N TRP A 313 49.10 1.68 -22.95
CA TRP A 313 47.79 2.36 -23.04
C TRP A 313 47.86 3.87 -22.74
N ALA A 314 48.73 4.27 -21.80
CA ALA A 314 48.92 5.65 -21.38
C ALA A 314 49.55 6.55 -22.46
N GLU A 315 50.32 5.98 -23.38
CA GLU A 315 51.09 6.70 -24.41
C GLU A 315 50.35 6.83 -25.76
N LEU A 316 49.13 6.30 -25.85
CA LEU A 316 48.30 6.37 -27.05
C LEU A 316 47.73 7.79 -27.28
N PRO A 317 47.71 8.26 -28.55
CA PRO A 317 46.98 9.46 -28.93
C PRO A 317 45.53 9.44 -28.45
N THR A 318 45.03 10.58 -27.96
CA THR A 318 43.68 10.71 -27.38
C THR A 318 42.58 10.24 -28.34
N ARG A 319 42.74 10.43 -29.66
CA ARG A 319 41.80 9.94 -30.67
C ARG A 319 41.67 8.41 -30.69
N LEU A 320 42.78 7.69 -30.56
CA LEU A 320 42.75 6.22 -30.55
C LEU A 320 42.16 5.68 -29.25
N ARG A 321 42.46 6.31 -28.11
CA ARG A 321 41.83 5.95 -26.83
C ARG A 321 40.32 6.19 -26.85
N GLN A 322 39.87 7.32 -27.41
CA GLN A 322 38.44 7.59 -27.61
C GLN A 322 37.77 6.56 -28.53
N ALA A 323 38.40 6.19 -29.64
CA ALA A 323 37.87 5.15 -30.54
C ALA A 323 37.74 3.80 -29.83
N ARG A 324 38.72 3.41 -29.00
CA ARG A 324 38.67 2.16 -28.21
C ARG A 324 37.60 2.20 -27.11
N ARG A 325 37.39 3.34 -26.44
CA ARG A 325 36.26 3.54 -25.51
C ARG A 325 34.91 3.42 -26.21
N GLN A 326 34.79 3.99 -27.41
CA GLN A 326 33.57 3.90 -28.21
C GLN A 326 33.33 2.48 -28.71
N GLN A 327 34.38 1.72 -28.99
CA GLN A 327 34.28 0.29 -29.28
C GLN A 327 33.78 -0.49 -28.04
N ALA A 328 34.37 -0.24 -26.87
CA ALA A 328 33.95 -0.87 -25.61
C ALA A 328 32.47 -0.65 -25.30
N ARG A 329 31.93 0.56 -25.51
CA ARG A 329 30.49 0.86 -25.33
C ARG A 329 29.60 0.05 -26.27
N ARG A 330 30.01 -0.08 -27.54
CA ARG A 330 29.23 -0.79 -28.57
C ARG A 330 29.17 -2.30 -28.37
N ILE A 331 30.18 -2.89 -27.73
CA ILE A 331 30.15 -4.33 -27.41
C ILE A 331 28.92 -4.68 -26.57
N GLY A 332 28.55 -3.85 -25.60
CA GLY A 332 27.33 -4.05 -24.82
C GLY A 332 26.07 -4.04 -25.69
N GLU A 333 25.95 -3.08 -26.60
CA GLU A 333 24.84 -2.96 -27.55
C GLU A 333 24.78 -4.14 -28.53
N HIS A 334 25.93 -4.56 -29.07
CA HIS A 334 26.01 -5.68 -30.01
C HIS A 334 25.74 -7.03 -29.34
N LEU A 335 26.16 -7.21 -28.07
CA LEU A 335 25.80 -8.39 -27.27
C LEU A 335 24.30 -8.41 -27.00
N ALA A 336 23.69 -7.26 -26.67
CA ALA A 336 22.25 -7.19 -26.46
C ALA A 336 21.46 -7.55 -27.74
N ALA A 337 21.97 -7.18 -28.92
CA ALA A 337 21.37 -7.54 -30.22
C ALA A 337 21.32 -9.05 -30.49
N ILE A 338 22.25 -9.83 -29.91
CA ILE A 338 22.24 -11.30 -29.97
C ILE A 338 21.60 -11.96 -28.74
N GLY A 339 20.88 -11.19 -27.90
CA GLY A 339 20.23 -11.70 -26.69
C GLY A 339 21.21 -12.07 -25.58
N CYS A 340 22.40 -11.46 -25.55
CA CYS A 340 23.42 -11.66 -24.54
C CYS A 340 23.61 -10.39 -23.71
N LEU A 341 23.74 -10.52 -22.39
CA LEU A 341 24.02 -9.42 -21.47
C LEU A 341 25.42 -9.56 -20.87
N MET A 342 26.10 -8.44 -20.71
CA MET A 342 27.36 -8.36 -19.98
C MET A 342 27.04 -8.10 -18.50
N VAL A 343 27.47 -9.00 -17.61
CA VAL A 343 27.17 -8.94 -16.16
C VAL A 343 28.48 -9.15 -15.39
N PRO A 344 28.71 -8.46 -14.25
CA PRO A 344 29.87 -8.76 -13.40
C PRO A 344 29.83 -10.20 -12.88
N ILE A 345 30.98 -10.86 -12.81
CA ILE A 345 31.11 -12.23 -12.33
C ILE A 345 30.75 -12.26 -10.83
N SER A 346 29.62 -12.90 -10.50
CA SER A 346 29.25 -13.24 -9.12
C SER A 346 29.59 -14.70 -8.80
N GLU A 347 29.45 -15.61 -9.77
CA GLU A 347 29.86 -17.01 -9.71
C GLU A 347 30.57 -17.39 -11.03
N PRO A 348 31.72 -18.10 -11.00
CA PRO A 348 32.48 -18.41 -12.20
C PRO A 348 31.77 -19.47 -13.06
N ALA A 349 31.05 -19.03 -14.09
CA ALA A 349 30.46 -19.90 -15.11
C ALA A 349 31.40 -20.07 -16.32
N PRO A 350 31.35 -21.21 -17.04
CA PRO A 350 32.12 -21.39 -18.26
C PRO A 350 31.71 -20.34 -19.32
N PRO A 351 32.67 -19.78 -20.10
CA PRO A 351 32.38 -18.76 -21.08
C PRO A 351 31.41 -19.28 -22.15
N VAL A 352 30.37 -18.50 -22.45
CA VAL A 352 29.36 -18.86 -23.45
C VAL A 352 30.01 -18.99 -24.83
N ALA A 353 29.81 -20.14 -25.47
CA ALA A 353 30.18 -20.35 -26.86
C ALA A 353 29.08 -19.79 -27.78
N PHE A 354 29.43 -18.80 -28.61
CA PHE A 354 28.54 -18.29 -29.64
C PHE A 354 28.31 -19.33 -30.73
N THR A 355 27.06 -19.46 -31.17
CA THR A 355 26.71 -20.22 -32.37
C THR A 355 27.31 -19.57 -33.61
N GLU A 356 27.40 -20.32 -34.71
CA GLU A 356 27.96 -19.80 -35.96
C GLU A 356 27.17 -18.60 -36.51
N GLN A 357 25.84 -18.60 -36.34
CA GLN A 357 24.96 -17.51 -36.75
C GLN A 357 25.10 -16.26 -35.87
N GLU A 358 25.17 -16.42 -34.54
CA GLU A 358 25.42 -15.31 -33.61
C GLU A 358 26.80 -14.67 -33.86
N ALA A 359 27.83 -15.50 -34.10
CA ALA A 359 29.18 -15.02 -34.39
C ALA A 359 29.25 -14.24 -35.72
N LEU A 360 28.53 -14.68 -36.76
CA LEU A 360 28.42 -13.97 -38.04
C LEU A 360 27.73 -12.60 -37.87
N LEU A 361 26.63 -12.55 -37.12
CA LEU A 361 25.89 -11.31 -36.89
C LEU A 361 26.69 -10.32 -36.04
N LEU A 362 27.33 -10.79 -34.97
CA LEU A 362 28.18 -9.97 -34.11
C LEU A 362 29.44 -9.47 -34.86
N ALA A 363 30.03 -10.29 -35.74
CA ALA A 363 31.17 -9.87 -36.56
C ALA A 363 30.80 -8.81 -37.60
N ARG A 364 29.60 -8.93 -38.20
CA ARG A 364 29.06 -7.90 -39.08
C ARG A 364 28.84 -6.58 -38.35
N LEU A 365 28.18 -6.61 -37.19
CA LEU A 365 27.90 -5.41 -36.38
C LEU A 365 29.19 -4.71 -35.91
N GLU A 366 30.19 -5.46 -35.45
CA GLU A 366 31.49 -4.90 -35.07
C GLU A 366 32.23 -4.28 -36.26
N TYR A 367 32.19 -4.93 -37.44
CA TYR A 367 32.84 -4.42 -38.64
C TYR A 367 32.17 -3.15 -39.17
N GLU A 368 30.85 -3.16 -39.32
CA GLU A 368 30.06 -2.00 -39.77
C GLU A 368 30.16 -0.83 -38.77
N GLY A 369 30.15 -1.14 -37.46
CA GLY A 369 30.39 -0.16 -36.41
C GLY A 369 31.77 0.48 -36.49
N ARG A 370 32.80 -0.27 -36.88
CA ARG A 370 34.18 0.24 -37.07
C ARG A 370 34.32 1.09 -38.33
N ALA A 371 33.59 0.76 -39.39
CA ALA A 371 33.57 1.50 -40.66
C ALA A 371 32.91 2.88 -40.54
N GLY A 372 32.13 3.13 -39.48
CA GLY A 372 31.66 4.47 -39.11
C GLY A 372 30.69 5.10 -40.10
N GLY A 373 29.89 4.30 -40.82
CA GLY A 373 28.88 4.81 -41.76
C GLY A 373 29.45 5.63 -42.93
N VAL A 374 30.74 5.50 -43.24
CA VAL A 374 31.35 6.20 -44.37
C VAL A 374 30.81 5.58 -45.67
N SER A 375 29.92 6.29 -46.35
CA SER A 375 29.44 5.94 -47.69
C SER A 375 30.58 6.12 -48.69
N VAL A 376 31.12 5.01 -49.19
CA VAL A 376 32.17 5.04 -50.23
C VAL A 376 31.53 5.45 -51.55
N VAL A 377 31.90 6.63 -52.06
CA VAL A 377 31.46 7.12 -53.38
C VAL A 377 31.96 6.15 -54.48
N PRO A 378 31.11 5.72 -55.43
CA PRO A 378 31.52 4.82 -56.50
C PRO A 378 32.56 5.49 -57.41
N GLY A 379 33.82 5.06 -57.37
CA GLY A 379 34.86 5.54 -58.30
C GLY A 379 36.27 5.59 -57.73
N GLN A 380 36.45 5.57 -56.41
CA GLN A 380 37.77 5.63 -55.77
C GLN A 380 38.00 4.34 -54.95
N ARG A 381 38.04 3.20 -55.65
CA ARG A 381 38.02 1.84 -55.04
C ARG A 381 39.40 1.19 -54.86
N ALA A 382 40.42 1.65 -55.58
CA ALA A 382 41.76 1.07 -55.50
C ALA A 382 42.59 1.72 -54.38
N GLY A 383 42.90 0.95 -53.33
CA GLY A 383 43.77 1.38 -52.23
C GLY A 383 43.08 1.89 -50.97
N LEU A 384 41.76 1.73 -50.85
CA LEU A 384 41.05 2.04 -49.60
C LEU A 384 41.48 1.09 -48.46
N PRO A 385 41.63 1.60 -47.23
CA PRO A 385 41.84 0.77 -46.05
C PRO A 385 40.78 -0.33 -45.90
N ARG A 386 41.21 -1.53 -45.47
CA ARG A 386 40.42 -2.77 -45.41
C ARG A 386 39.06 -2.68 -44.69
N TYR A 387 38.85 -1.67 -43.86
CA TYR A 387 37.65 -1.46 -43.05
C TYR A 387 36.57 -0.58 -43.71
N LEU A 388 36.78 -0.12 -44.95
CA LEU A 388 35.85 0.74 -45.70
C LEU A 388 35.05 -0.01 -46.78
N VAL A 389 35.29 -1.31 -46.95
CA VAL A 389 34.60 -2.14 -47.95
C VAL A 389 33.31 -2.72 -47.33
N PRO A 390 32.17 -2.79 -48.04
CA PRO A 390 30.95 -3.43 -47.52
C PRO A 390 31.19 -4.89 -47.12
N TRP A 391 30.48 -5.38 -46.10
CA TRP A 391 30.64 -6.73 -45.55
C TRP A 391 30.52 -7.85 -46.60
N GLU A 392 29.66 -7.66 -47.60
CA GLU A 392 29.41 -8.64 -48.68
C GLU A 392 30.56 -8.76 -49.69
N GLU A 393 31.39 -7.71 -49.82
CA GLU A 393 32.51 -7.66 -50.78
C GLU A 393 33.86 -7.99 -50.11
N LEU A 394 33.85 -8.35 -48.82
CA LEU A 394 35.05 -8.62 -48.06
C LEU A 394 35.64 -10.00 -48.42
N PRO A 395 36.95 -10.12 -48.71
CA PRO A 395 37.57 -11.41 -49.02
C PRO A 395 37.41 -12.40 -47.85
N ASP A 396 37.21 -13.68 -48.17
CA ASP A 396 36.90 -14.75 -47.19
C ASP A 396 37.93 -14.85 -46.06
N SER A 397 39.20 -14.58 -46.36
CA SER A 397 40.28 -14.54 -45.36
C SER A 397 40.12 -13.41 -44.33
N ALA A 398 39.53 -12.27 -44.73
CA ALA A 398 39.26 -11.16 -43.84
C ALA A 398 37.97 -11.38 -43.02
N ARG A 399 36.94 -12.02 -43.60
CA ARG A 399 35.73 -12.42 -42.85
C ARG A 399 36.05 -13.44 -41.76
N ALA A 400 36.92 -14.41 -42.07
CA ALA A 400 37.41 -15.38 -41.09
C ALA A 400 38.17 -14.71 -39.93
N ALA A 401 38.94 -13.66 -40.20
CA ALA A 401 39.66 -12.92 -39.16
C ALA A 401 38.71 -12.17 -38.20
N GLU A 402 37.65 -11.55 -38.71
CA GLU A 402 36.63 -10.88 -37.86
C GLU A 402 35.84 -11.89 -37.02
N LEU A 403 35.52 -13.07 -37.57
CA LEU A 403 34.89 -14.16 -36.81
C LEU A 403 35.77 -14.66 -35.66
N VAL A 404 37.09 -14.79 -35.89
CA VAL A 404 38.05 -15.18 -34.85
C VAL A 404 38.16 -14.10 -33.78
N ALA A 405 38.12 -12.82 -34.16
CA ALA A 405 38.13 -11.71 -33.21
C ALA A 405 36.88 -11.70 -32.30
N VAL A 406 35.70 -11.90 -32.88
CA VAL A 406 34.43 -11.94 -32.12
C VAL A 406 34.35 -13.12 -31.16
N ARG A 407 34.85 -14.29 -31.55
CA ARG A 407 34.89 -15.48 -30.67
C ARG A 407 35.77 -15.28 -29.43
N ARG A 408 36.66 -14.29 -29.42
CA ARG A 408 37.52 -13.95 -28.26
C ARG A 408 36.86 -12.97 -27.29
N ILE A 409 35.77 -12.29 -27.67
CA ILE A 409 35.10 -11.30 -26.81
C ILE A 409 34.74 -11.86 -25.43
N PRO A 410 34.17 -13.08 -25.28
CA PRO A 410 33.83 -13.63 -23.97
C PRO A 410 35.07 -13.87 -23.09
N ALA A 411 36.20 -14.26 -23.68
CA ALA A 411 37.45 -14.46 -22.96
C ALA A 411 38.03 -13.12 -22.48
N VAL A 412 38.02 -12.09 -23.32
CA VAL A 412 38.47 -10.74 -22.96
C VAL A 412 37.58 -10.13 -21.86
N LEU A 413 36.27 -10.40 -21.87
CA LEU A 413 35.37 -9.95 -20.80
C LEU A 413 35.66 -10.67 -19.48
N ALA A 414 35.93 -11.98 -19.52
CA ALA A 414 36.23 -12.78 -18.33
C ALA A 414 37.50 -12.29 -17.61
N GLU A 415 38.52 -11.84 -18.36
CA GLU A 415 39.75 -11.25 -17.79
C GLU A 415 39.50 -9.98 -16.94
N ILE A 416 38.42 -9.25 -17.24
CA ILE A 416 38.06 -7.99 -16.59
C ILE A 416 37.06 -8.23 -15.45
N GLY A 417 36.67 -9.48 -15.20
CA GLY A 417 35.67 -9.82 -14.19
C GLY A 417 34.23 -9.72 -14.69
N PHE A 418 34.01 -9.78 -16.01
CA PHE A 418 32.68 -9.77 -16.62
C PHE A 418 32.38 -11.09 -17.33
N GLN A 419 31.15 -11.56 -17.21
CA GLN A 419 30.64 -12.71 -17.94
C GLN A 419 29.56 -12.29 -18.93
N VAL A 420 29.53 -12.99 -20.06
CA VAL A 420 28.42 -12.91 -21.01
C VAL A 420 27.39 -13.94 -20.59
N LEU A 421 26.22 -13.48 -20.17
CA LEU A 421 25.07 -14.34 -19.92
C LEU A 421 24.19 -14.32 -21.16
N ARG A 422 23.91 -15.48 -21.73
CA ARG A 422 22.81 -15.60 -22.70
C ARG A 422 21.53 -15.38 -21.91
N THR A 423 20.80 -14.30 -22.20
CA THR A 423 19.42 -14.17 -21.73
C THR A 423 18.71 -15.37 -22.33
N GLY A 424 18.12 -16.26 -21.52
CA GLY A 424 17.56 -17.53 -21.97
C GLY A 424 16.78 -17.38 -23.27
N GLY A 425 17.43 -17.78 -24.36
CA GLY A 425 17.00 -17.70 -25.74
C GLY A 425 17.52 -18.96 -26.39
N GLY A 426 16.69 -20.00 -26.30
CA GLY A 426 17.05 -21.35 -26.73
C GLY A 426 15.99 -22.40 -26.39
N ASP A 427 14.70 -22.03 -26.43
CA ASP A 427 13.72 -22.81 -27.18
C ASP A 427 12.64 -21.84 -27.66
N GLY A 428 11.94 -22.15 -28.76
CA GLY A 428 11.00 -21.28 -29.46
C GLY A 428 9.73 -20.90 -28.70
N GLY A 429 9.86 -20.22 -27.56
CA GLY A 429 8.73 -19.72 -26.78
C GLY A 429 8.10 -18.50 -27.42
N ALA A 430 6.77 -18.48 -27.44
CA ALA A 430 6.00 -17.40 -28.04
C ALA A 430 6.28 -16.05 -27.38
N GLN A 431 6.33 -15.01 -28.21
CA GLN A 431 6.58 -13.63 -27.83
C GLN A 431 5.29 -12.83 -27.88
N GLU A 432 5.23 -11.68 -27.22
CA GLU A 432 4.08 -10.76 -27.30
C GLU A 432 3.64 -10.47 -28.75
N ARG A 433 4.60 -10.42 -29.68
CA ARG A 433 4.36 -10.16 -31.11
C ARG A 433 3.64 -11.29 -31.86
N ASP A 434 3.63 -12.50 -31.31
CA ASP A 434 2.97 -13.66 -31.91
C ASP A 434 1.47 -13.68 -31.61
N PHE A 435 1.01 -12.80 -30.70
CA PHE A 435 -0.38 -12.64 -30.30
C PHE A 435 -0.94 -11.30 -30.78
N THR A 436 -2.26 -11.26 -30.99
CA THR A 436 -2.94 -9.97 -31.13
C THR A 436 -3.01 -9.23 -29.78
N PRO A 437 -3.11 -7.89 -29.76
CA PRO A 437 -3.21 -7.14 -28.51
C PRO A 437 -4.40 -7.57 -27.61
N GLU A 438 -5.52 -7.97 -28.22
CA GLU A 438 -6.70 -8.45 -27.49
C GLU A 438 -6.50 -9.84 -26.88
N GLU A 439 -5.80 -10.73 -27.59
CA GLU A 439 -5.40 -12.05 -27.08
C GLU A 439 -4.41 -11.91 -25.93
N TRP A 440 -3.41 -11.03 -26.07
CA TRP A 440 -2.41 -10.78 -25.04
C TRP A 440 -3.03 -10.22 -23.74
N ALA A 441 -3.96 -9.27 -23.86
CA ALA A 441 -4.71 -8.77 -22.71
C ALA A 441 -5.56 -9.86 -22.03
N THR A 442 -6.07 -10.83 -22.81
CA THR A 442 -6.84 -11.96 -22.29
C THR A 442 -5.94 -12.95 -21.53
N LEU A 443 -4.71 -13.17 -22.00
CA LEU A 443 -3.69 -13.94 -21.28
C LEU A 443 -3.35 -13.28 -19.94
N GLY A 444 -3.09 -11.96 -19.92
CA GLY A 444 -2.79 -11.25 -18.67
C GLY A 444 -3.94 -11.29 -17.65
N ARG A 445 -5.18 -11.11 -18.12
CA ARG A 445 -6.38 -11.22 -17.26
C ARG A 445 -6.55 -12.62 -16.66
N SER A 446 -6.17 -13.67 -17.37
CA SER A 446 -6.29 -15.04 -16.85
C SER A 446 -5.36 -15.31 -15.66
N LEU A 447 -4.18 -14.67 -15.62
CA LEU A 447 -3.25 -14.77 -14.48
C LEU A 447 -3.88 -14.21 -13.21
N LEU A 448 -4.51 -13.03 -13.32
CA LEU A 448 -5.22 -12.41 -12.20
C LEU A 448 -6.47 -13.21 -11.82
N ALA A 449 -7.23 -13.68 -12.79
CA ALA A 449 -8.43 -14.47 -12.57
C ALA A 449 -8.13 -15.74 -11.76
N ALA A 450 -7.01 -16.43 -12.00
CA ALA A 450 -6.63 -17.62 -11.25
C ALA A 450 -6.36 -17.32 -9.77
N GLY A 451 -5.64 -16.24 -9.45
CA GLY A 451 -5.37 -15.86 -8.06
C GLY A 451 -6.59 -15.28 -7.34
N VAL A 452 -7.33 -14.38 -7.99
CA VAL A 452 -8.51 -13.72 -7.42
C VAL A 452 -9.64 -14.72 -7.15
N LEU A 453 -9.81 -15.74 -8.00
CA LEU A 453 -10.80 -16.78 -7.80
C LEU A 453 -10.55 -17.55 -6.49
N VAL A 454 -9.29 -17.87 -6.19
CA VAL A 454 -8.90 -18.54 -4.94
C VAL A 454 -9.09 -17.60 -3.75
N ALA A 455 -8.65 -16.34 -3.84
CA ALA A 455 -8.82 -15.35 -2.76
C ALA A 455 -10.30 -15.10 -2.39
N LEU A 456 -11.23 -15.19 -3.35
CA LEU A 456 -12.66 -15.03 -3.09
C LEU A 456 -13.32 -16.28 -2.51
N ALA A 457 -12.64 -17.43 -2.43
CA ALA A 457 -13.23 -18.70 -2.00
C ALA A 457 -13.72 -18.68 -0.53
N GLU A 458 -13.11 -17.87 0.33
CA GLU A 458 -13.53 -17.66 1.71
C GLU A 458 -14.52 -16.50 1.91
N GLY A 459 -14.82 -15.75 0.84
CA GLY A 459 -15.79 -14.66 0.85
C GLY A 459 -15.26 -13.40 0.18
N VAL A 460 -14.60 -12.53 0.96
CA VAL A 460 -14.00 -11.29 0.46
C VAL A 460 -12.51 -11.50 0.32
N ALA A 461 -11.95 -11.16 -0.83
CA ALA A 461 -10.52 -11.31 -1.10
C ALA A 461 -9.69 -10.54 -0.08
N ASP A 462 -8.75 -11.23 0.59
CA ASP A 462 -7.86 -10.60 1.57
C ASP A 462 -6.82 -9.74 0.84
N PRO A 463 -6.55 -8.50 1.30
CA PRO A 463 -5.42 -7.72 0.82
C PRO A 463 -4.06 -8.44 0.85
N GLU A 464 -3.82 -9.35 1.80
CA GLU A 464 -2.56 -10.11 1.90
C GLU A 464 -2.44 -11.15 0.77
N GLU A 465 -3.51 -11.89 0.49
CA GLU A 465 -3.62 -12.84 -0.63
C GLU A 465 -3.43 -12.14 -1.98
N LEU A 466 -4.08 -10.98 -2.15
CA LEU A 466 -3.92 -10.14 -3.33
C LEU A 466 -2.50 -9.57 -3.45
N PHE A 467 -1.84 -9.27 -2.33
CA PHE A 467 -0.44 -8.83 -2.33
C PHE A 467 0.51 -9.96 -2.75
N VAL A 468 0.29 -11.20 -2.30
CA VAL A 468 1.06 -12.37 -2.72
C VAL A 468 0.93 -12.61 -4.22
N LEU A 469 -0.29 -12.52 -4.77
CA LEU A 469 -0.53 -12.57 -6.21
C LEU A 469 0.31 -11.53 -6.97
N VAL A 470 0.24 -10.26 -6.56
CA VAL A 470 0.98 -9.17 -7.22
C VAL A 470 2.50 -9.36 -7.10
N LYS A 471 2.97 -9.79 -5.93
CA LYS A 471 4.40 -10.07 -5.67
C LYS A 471 4.91 -11.17 -6.58
N LEU A 472 4.21 -12.29 -6.67
CA LEU A 472 4.59 -13.45 -7.49
C LEU A 472 4.62 -13.07 -8.97
N LEU A 473 3.61 -12.34 -9.46
CA LEU A 473 3.61 -11.85 -10.84
C LEU A 473 4.78 -10.90 -11.13
N ARG A 474 5.10 -9.98 -10.22
CA ARG A 474 6.24 -9.07 -10.39
C ARG A 474 7.57 -9.83 -10.38
N GLU A 475 7.73 -10.80 -9.49
CA GLU A 475 8.93 -11.65 -9.43
C GLU A 475 9.08 -12.47 -10.71
N ALA A 476 8.01 -13.13 -11.16
CA ALA A 476 7.99 -13.88 -12.41
C ALA A 476 8.29 -12.99 -13.64
N GLY A 477 7.84 -11.73 -13.63
CA GLY A 477 8.17 -10.75 -14.67
C GLY A 477 9.66 -10.41 -14.78
N VAL A 478 10.46 -10.72 -13.76
CA VAL A 478 11.90 -10.43 -13.74
C VAL A 478 12.74 -11.71 -13.88
N SER A 479 12.42 -12.76 -13.11
CA SER A 479 13.29 -13.91 -12.91
C SER A 479 12.80 -15.22 -13.55
N HIS A 480 11.56 -15.27 -14.09
CA HIS A 480 11.00 -16.53 -14.55
C HIS A 480 11.83 -17.13 -15.69
N PRO A 481 12.16 -18.44 -15.67
CA PRO A 481 13.06 -19.07 -16.64
C PRO A 481 12.47 -19.06 -18.06
N ARG A 482 11.16 -19.24 -18.20
CA ARG A 482 10.46 -19.16 -19.49
C ARG A 482 10.18 -17.71 -19.88
N ARG A 483 10.58 -17.35 -21.10
CA ARG A 483 10.46 -15.99 -21.65
C ARG A 483 9.00 -15.56 -21.84
N PHE A 484 8.15 -16.45 -22.35
CA PHE A 484 6.71 -16.18 -22.55
C PHE A 484 6.04 -15.71 -21.25
N ILE A 485 6.22 -16.47 -20.16
CA ILE A 485 5.65 -16.13 -18.84
C ILE A 485 6.25 -14.85 -18.27
N ARG A 486 7.55 -14.63 -18.45
CA ARG A 486 8.24 -13.42 -18.00
C ARG A 486 7.69 -12.16 -18.69
N GLU A 487 7.55 -12.19 -20.01
CA GLU A 487 6.98 -11.07 -20.78
C GLU A 487 5.49 -10.86 -20.45
N LEU A 488 4.73 -11.96 -20.30
CA LEU A 488 3.32 -11.89 -19.94
C LEU A 488 3.12 -11.27 -18.54
N ALA A 489 3.87 -11.73 -17.54
CA ALA A 489 3.78 -11.21 -16.18
C ALA A 489 4.28 -9.76 -16.06
N ALA A 490 5.31 -9.37 -16.82
CA ALA A 490 5.82 -8.00 -16.83
C ALA A 490 4.85 -7.01 -17.49
N SER A 491 4.09 -7.46 -18.50
CA SER A 491 3.16 -6.64 -19.29
C SER A 491 1.72 -6.63 -18.74
N SER A 492 1.42 -7.51 -17.77
CA SER A 492 0.07 -7.65 -17.22
C SER A 492 -0.38 -6.41 -16.45
N THR A 493 -1.52 -5.85 -16.85
CA THR A 493 -2.19 -4.79 -16.09
C THR A 493 -2.85 -5.40 -14.87
N PHE A 494 -2.50 -4.94 -13.67
CA PHE A 494 -3.05 -5.41 -12.37
C PHE A 494 -4.50 -4.96 -12.13
N GLU A 495 -5.34 -4.95 -13.17
CA GLU A 495 -6.77 -4.67 -13.07
C GLU A 495 -7.50 -5.96 -12.72
N THR A 496 -7.67 -6.22 -11.43
CA THR A 496 -8.36 -7.42 -10.92
C THR A 496 -9.86 -7.44 -11.23
N GLY A 497 -10.44 -6.30 -11.63
CA GLY A 497 -11.87 -6.13 -11.87
C GLY A 497 -12.72 -6.21 -10.60
N LEU A 498 -12.09 -6.26 -9.42
CA LEU A 498 -12.77 -6.40 -8.14
C LEU A 498 -13.54 -5.12 -7.79
N ARG A 499 -14.84 -5.27 -7.53
CA ARG A 499 -15.63 -4.28 -6.80
C ARG A 499 -15.78 -4.72 -5.36
N SER A 500 -15.93 -3.78 -4.43
CA SER A 500 -16.03 -4.05 -2.99
C SER A 500 -17.20 -4.97 -2.58
N ASP A 501 -18.15 -5.24 -3.49
CA ASP A 501 -19.32 -6.11 -3.32
C ASP A 501 -19.24 -7.45 -4.08
N THR A 502 -18.12 -7.74 -4.74
CA THR A 502 -17.97 -8.93 -5.61
C THR A 502 -17.96 -10.21 -4.79
N ARG A 503 -18.88 -11.14 -5.07
CA ARG A 503 -18.93 -12.48 -4.44
C ARG A 503 -18.34 -13.54 -5.37
N TYR A 504 -17.82 -14.61 -4.77
CA TYR A 504 -17.29 -15.77 -5.51
C TYR A 504 -18.24 -16.27 -6.61
N ALA A 505 -19.54 -16.41 -6.31
CA ALA A 505 -20.54 -16.93 -7.25
C ALA A 505 -20.69 -16.06 -8.53
N ASP A 506 -20.49 -14.75 -8.41
CA ASP A 506 -20.65 -13.82 -9.53
C ASP A 506 -19.35 -13.72 -10.37
N TYR A 507 -18.20 -14.02 -9.76
CA TYR A 507 -16.88 -13.92 -10.38
C TYR A 507 -16.38 -15.24 -10.97
N ALA A 508 -16.83 -16.39 -10.45
CA ALA A 508 -16.32 -17.70 -10.84
C ALA A 508 -16.52 -18.03 -12.33
N ASP A 509 -17.75 -17.88 -12.84
CA ASP A 509 -18.05 -18.23 -14.24
C ASP A 509 -17.34 -17.34 -15.28
N PRO A 510 -17.24 -16.00 -15.11
CA PRO A 510 -16.40 -15.17 -15.96
C PRO A 510 -14.92 -15.56 -15.89
N ALA A 511 -14.36 -15.74 -14.69
CA ALA A 511 -12.95 -16.07 -14.50
C ALA A 511 -12.56 -17.39 -15.17
N LEU A 512 -13.35 -18.45 -14.96
CA LEU A 512 -13.11 -19.76 -15.56
C LEU A 512 -13.29 -19.77 -17.09
N ARG A 513 -14.13 -18.88 -17.64
CA ARG A 513 -14.20 -18.68 -19.10
C ARG A 513 -12.94 -18.01 -19.63
N THR A 514 -12.45 -16.96 -18.97
CA THR A 514 -11.21 -16.28 -19.34
C THR A 514 -10.00 -17.22 -19.28
N ILE A 515 -9.90 -18.08 -18.26
CA ILE A 515 -8.83 -19.07 -18.14
C ILE A 515 -8.89 -20.10 -19.29
N ARG A 516 -10.09 -20.59 -19.64
CA ARG A 516 -10.29 -21.51 -20.78
C ARG A 516 -9.91 -20.86 -22.10
N GLU A 517 -10.36 -19.63 -22.31
CA GLU A 517 -10.08 -18.86 -23.53
C GLU A 517 -8.58 -18.58 -23.68
N ALA A 518 -7.92 -18.12 -22.61
CA ALA A 518 -6.48 -17.93 -22.57
C ALA A 518 -5.72 -19.23 -22.88
N THR A 519 -6.10 -20.34 -22.26
CA THR A 519 -5.46 -21.64 -22.52
C THR A 519 -5.69 -22.12 -23.96
N GLY A 520 -6.86 -21.84 -24.55
CA GLY A 520 -7.14 -22.12 -25.96
C GLY A 520 -6.31 -21.26 -26.93
N ILE A 521 -6.08 -19.98 -26.58
CA ILE A 521 -5.21 -19.08 -27.33
C ILE A 521 -3.78 -19.59 -27.32
N VAL A 522 -3.23 -19.95 -26.14
CA VAL A 522 -1.88 -20.51 -26.04
C VAL A 522 -1.79 -21.82 -26.81
N ALA A 523 -2.78 -22.71 -26.72
CA ALA A 523 -2.75 -23.98 -27.45
C ALA A 523 -2.79 -23.84 -28.97
N ARG A 524 -3.40 -22.76 -29.48
CA ARG A 524 -3.46 -22.47 -30.92
C ARG A 524 -2.18 -21.81 -31.43
N VAL A 525 -1.62 -20.87 -30.67
CA VAL A 525 -0.48 -20.03 -31.12
C VAL A 525 0.86 -20.64 -30.71
N ALA A 526 0.92 -21.25 -29.54
CA ALA A 526 2.13 -21.69 -28.86
C ALA A 526 1.92 -23.02 -28.11
N PRO A 527 1.73 -24.14 -28.84
CA PRO A 527 1.39 -25.44 -28.24
C PRO A 527 2.45 -25.92 -27.22
N ASP A 528 3.73 -25.61 -27.46
CA ASP A 528 4.85 -26.01 -26.59
C ASP A 528 4.87 -25.25 -25.24
N GLU A 529 4.18 -24.12 -25.14
CA GLU A 529 4.11 -23.30 -23.92
C GLU A 529 2.86 -23.57 -23.07
N VAL A 530 1.91 -24.37 -23.56
CA VAL A 530 0.66 -24.69 -22.86
C VAL A 530 0.95 -25.28 -21.49
N ASP A 531 1.80 -26.30 -21.42
CA ASP A 531 2.08 -26.99 -20.15
C ASP A 531 2.73 -26.06 -19.12
N GLY A 532 3.63 -25.16 -19.56
CA GLY A 532 4.23 -24.16 -18.68
C GLY A 532 3.23 -23.13 -18.19
N PHE A 533 2.35 -22.68 -19.07
CA PHE A 533 1.30 -21.74 -18.73
C PHE A 533 0.31 -22.32 -17.71
N ARG A 534 -0.09 -23.60 -17.85
CA ARG A 534 -0.94 -24.29 -16.89
C ARG A 534 -0.28 -24.43 -15.53
N VAL A 535 1.00 -24.85 -15.51
CA VAL A 535 1.78 -24.96 -14.26
C VAL A 535 1.85 -23.62 -13.56
N PHE A 536 2.10 -22.53 -14.30
CA PHE A 536 2.20 -21.19 -13.72
C PHE A 536 0.86 -20.66 -13.18
N LEU A 537 -0.26 -20.91 -13.85
CA LEU A 537 -1.60 -20.59 -13.31
C LEU A 537 -1.88 -21.34 -12.01
N MET A 538 -1.44 -22.61 -11.92
CA MET A 538 -1.58 -23.41 -10.72
C MET A 538 -0.64 -22.94 -9.59
N GLU A 539 0.56 -22.50 -9.94
CA GLU A 539 1.51 -21.89 -9.00
C GLU A 539 0.93 -20.61 -8.39
N ILE A 540 0.33 -19.74 -9.20
CA ILE A 540 -0.39 -18.55 -8.72
C ILE A 540 -1.52 -18.94 -7.76
N ALA A 541 -2.39 -19.87 -8.16
CA ALA A 541 -3.51 -20.33 -7.35
C ALA A 541 -3.04 -20.94 -6.01
N THR A 542 -1.93 -21.67 -6.05
CA THR A 542 -1.32 -22.29 -4.87
C THR A 542 -0.72 -21.26 -3.93
N ALA A 543 0.06 -20.31 -4.44
CA ALA A 543 0.67 -19.26 -3.64
C ALA A 543 -0.36 -18.37 -2.95
N VAL A 544 -1.50 -18.10 -3.60
CA VAL A 544 -2.60 -17.35 -3.00
C VAL A 544 -3.29 -18.16 -1.90
N ALA A 545 -3.54 -19.45 -2.10
CA ALA A 545 -4.10 -20.31 -1.05
C ALA A 545 -3.15 -20.45 0.15
N ASP A 546 -1.84 -20.56 -0.10
CA ASP A 546 -0.82 -20.77 0.92
C ASP A 546 -0.42 -19.45 1.63
N ALA A 547 -0.90 -18.28 1.17
CA ALA A 547 -0.63 -16.99 1.79
C ALA A 547 -1.05 -16.96 3.28
N ASN A 548 -2.13 -17.67 3.62
CA ASN A 548 -2.62 -17.81 4.99
C ASN A 548 -1.88 -18.89 5.80
N GLU A 549 -1.12 -19.77 5.15
CA GLU A 549 -0.26 -20.77 5.81
C GLU A 549 1.11 -20.18 6.21
N GLU A 550 1.67 -19.28 5.40
CA GLU A 550 3.00 -18.69 5.62
C GLU A 550 3.03 -17.46 6.53
N GLY A 551 1.87 -16.84 6.83
CA GLY A 551 1.75 -15.64 7.68
C GLY A 551 1.98 -15.85 9.20
N GLY A 552 2.26 -17.08 9.64
CA GLY A 552 2.51 -17.39 11.05
C GLY A 552 3.94 -17.03 11.49
N PHE A 553 4.13 -15.88 12.13
CA PHE A 553 5.38 -15.56 12.86
C PHE A 553 5.75 -16.75 13.77
N PHE A 554 6.86 -17.44 13.47
CA PHE A 554 7.38 -18.64 14.15
C PHE A 554 6.65 -20.00 13.93
N GLY A 555 5.91 -20.21 12.84
CA GLY A 555 5.43 -21.55 12.48
C GLY A 555 4.42 -22.16 13.47
N LEU A 556 3.82 -21.34 14.32
CA LEU A 556 2.78 -21.70 15.27
C LEU A 556 1.45 -21.08 14.80
N GLY A 557 0.87 -21.66 13.75
CA GLY A 557 -0.42 -21.17 13.23
C GLY A 557 -0.87 -21.66 11.85
N ALA A 558 -0.19 -22.66 11.26
CA ALA A 558 -0.60 -23.21 9.95
C ALA A 558 -2.07 -23.66 10.00
N ARG A 559 -2.94 -22.98 9.24
CA ARG A 559 -4.31 -23.44 8.98
C ARG A 559 -4.27 -24.27 7.71
N THR A 560 -4.69 -25.52 7.80
CA THR A 560 -4.76 -26.41 6.63
C THR A 560 -5.72 -25.82 5.60
N ARG A 561 -5.34 -25.85 4.32
CA ARG A 561 -6.20 -25.48 3.17
C ARG A 561 -7.67 -25.80 3.38
N VAL A 562 -8.52 -24.81 3.14
CA VAL A 562 -9.96 -24.92 3.41
C VAL A 562 -10.65 -25.61 2.23
N PRO A 563 -11.71 -26.42 2.43
CA PRO A 563 -12.37 -27.15 1.34
C PRO A 563 -12.82 -26.28 0.16
N ASN A 564 -13.13 -25.01 0.41
CA ASN A 564 -13.56 -24.07 -0.62
C ASN A 564 -12.40 -23.60 -1.51
N GLU A 565 -11.22 -23.35 -0.95
CA GLU A 565 -10.01 -23.00 -1.71
C GLU A 565 -9.57 -24.19 -2.58
N LEU A 566 -9.62 -25.40 -2.02
CA LEU A 566 -9.35 -26.64 -2.76
C LEU A 566 -10.33 -26.82 -3.93
N ALA A 567 -11.61 -26.49 -3.73
CA ALA A 567 -12.60 -26.53 -4.80
C ALA A 567 -12.34 -25.45 -5.88
N ALA A 568 -11.91 -24.25 -5.49
CA ALA A 568 -11.53 -23.18 -6.41
C ALA A 568 -10.28 -23.54 -7.22
N MET A 569 -9.25 -24.09 -6.59
CA MET A 569 -8.05 -24.60 -7.28
C MET A 569 -8.38 -25.74 -8.24
N ALA A 570 -9.23 -26.68 -7.83
CA ALA A 570 -9.70 -27.76 -8.71
C ALA A 570 -10.49 -27.21 -9.92
N ALA A 571 -11.26 -26.14 -9.74
CA ALA A 571 -11.95 -25.46 -10.83
C ALA A 571 -10.99 -24.76 -11.79
N VAL A 572 -9.93 -24.10 -11.28
CA VAL A 572 -8.84 -23.54 -12.12
C VAL A 572 -8.16 -24.66 -12.89
N GLN A 573 -7.82 -25.77 -12.25
CA GLN A 573 -7.20 -26.92 -12.90
C GLN A 573 -8.08 -27.45 -14.04
N ALA A 574 -9.37 -27.69 -13.77
CA ALA A 574 -10.32 -28.16 -14.77
C ALA A 574 -10.51 -27.16 -15.93
N ALA A 575 -10.42 -25.85 -15.67
CA ALA A 575 -10.48 -24.82 -16.71
C ALA A 575 -9.21 -24.75 -17.58
N THR A 576 -8.07 -25.19 -17.05
CA THR A 576 -6.82 -25.28 -17.82
C THR A 576 -6.75 -26.57 -18.66
N GLU A 577 -7.44 -27.63 -18.26
CA GLU A 577 -7.54 -28.86 -19.04
C GLU A 577 -8.48 -28.61 -20.24
N LEU A 578 -7.93 -28.64 -21.46
CA LEU A 578 -8.73 -28.60 -22.70
C LEU A 578 -9.52 -29.91 -22.81
N GLY A 579 -10.66 -29.98 -22.14
CA GLY A 579 -11.54 -31.12 -22.16
C GLY A 579 -12.15 -31.36 -23.55
N THR A 580 -11.92 -32.55 -24.07
CA THR A 580 -12.88 -33.25 -24.94
C THR A 580 -14.31 -33.03 -24.43
N PRO A 581 -15.29 -32.76 -25.31
CA PRO A 581 -16.63 -32.36 -24.92
C PRO A 581 -17.24 -33.38 -23.95
N GLN A 582 -17.56 -32.93 -22.75
CA GLN A 582 -18.30 -33.68 -21.75
C GLN A 582 -19.66 -34.01 -22.36
N ARG A 583 -19.91 -35.29 -22.65
CA ARG A 583 -21.23 -35.80 -23.03
C ARG A 583 -22.23 -35.35 -21.97
N GLU A 584 -23.18 -34.51 -22.37
CA GLU A 584 -24.44 -34.33 -21.67
C GLU A 584 -25.00 -35.73 -21.34
N SER A 585 -25.01 -36.09 -20.07
CA SER A 585 -25.82 -37.21 -19.60
C SER A 585 -27.24 -36.69 -19.40
N PRO A 586 -28.25 -37.39 -19.91
CA PRO A 586 -29.59 -36.86 -20.08
C PRO A 586 -30.28 -36.69 -18.73
N SER A 587 -31.10 -35.63 -18.69
CA SER A 587 -32.24 -35.45 -17.80
C SER A 587 -32.80 -36.78 -17.28
N ARG A 588 -32.73 -36.99 -15.97
CA ARG A 588 -33.65 -37.89 -15.28
C ARG A 588 -34.74 -37.06 -14.64
N ALA A 589 -35.87 -37.05 -15.33
CA ALA A 589 -37.17 -36.97 -14.71
C ALA A 589 -37.32 -38.07 -13.64
N GLY A 590 -37.96 -37.71 -12.53
CA GLY A 590 -38.27 -38.56 -11.38
C GLY A 590 -38.80 -37.70 -10.25
#